data_AF-A0A420N3F2-F1
#
_entry.id   AF-A0A420N3F2-F1
#
_cell.length_a   1.000
_cell.length_b   1.000
_cell.length_c   1.000
_cell.angle_alpha   90.00
_cell.angle_beta   90.00
_cell.angle_gamma   90.00
#
_symmetry.space_group_name_H-M   'P 1'
#
loop_
_entity.id
_entity.type
_entity.pdbx_description
1 polymer ?
#
loop_
_entity_poly.entity_id
_entity_poly.type
_entity_poly.pdbx_seq_one_letter_code
_entity_poly.pdbx_strand_id
1 'polypeptide(L)'
;MSEELHDASRTLPRSMIMTTLFNGAFGCIMIITYCFCIGNLEEVITSPTCQPFMQVFYNSTQSVSSATAMASILVVMIAFSNLTMVSTSSRQLFAFARDHAVPFSAWFSDIPAGWDAPMPF
;
A
#
# COMPACT_ATOMS: atom_id res chain seq x y z
N MET A 1 -15.40 -6.88 9.99
CA MET A 1 -14.23 -6.74 10.90
C MET A 1 -14.57 -6.05 12.21
N SER A 2 -15.46 -5.04 12.22
CA SER A 2 -15.94 -4.46 13.48
C SER A 2 -16.72 -5.44 14.36
N GLU A 3 -17.35 -6.47 13.77
CA GLU A 3 -18.17 -7.47 14.48
C GLU A 3 -17.36 -8.53 15.25
N GLU A 4 -16.05 -8.66 14.97
CA GLU A 4 -15.16 -9.63 15.64
C GLU A 4 -14.36 -9.02 16.81
N LEU A 5 -14.53 -7.72 17.07
CA LEU A 5 -13.83 -7.00 18.13
C LEU A 5 -14.72 -6.91 19.38
N HIS A 6 -14.21 -7.46 20.50
CA HIS A 6 -14.87 -7.50 21.81
C HIS A 6 -15.31 -6.11 22.34
N ASP A 7 -14.76 -5.02 21.81
CA ASP A 7 -15.26 -3.66 21.99
C ASP A 7 -14.84 -2.77 20.80
N ALA A 8 -15.58 -2.90 19.69
CA ALA A 8 -15.30 -2.18 18.45
C ALA A 8 -15.32 -0.65 18.64
N SER A 9 -16.21 -0.12 19.48
CA SER A 9 -16.42 1.33 19.58
C SER A 9 -15.25 2.07 20.24
N ARG A 10 -14.45 1.41 21.08
CA ARG A 10 -13.28 2.00 21.74
C ARG A 10 -11.96 1.52 21.15
N THR A 11 -11.89 0.25 20.74
CA THR A 11 -10.65 -0.36 20.27
C THR A 11 -10.31 0.06 18.84
N LEU A 12 -11.31 0.17 17.95
CA LEU A 12 -11.11 0.61 16.57
C LEU A 12 -10.48 2.00 16.46
N PRO A 13 -11.04 3.07 17.07
CA PRO A 13 -10.47 4.41 16.94
C PRO A 13 -9.07 4.50 17.56
N ARG A 14 -8.84 3.81 18.68
CA ARG A 14 -7.53 3.81 19.34
C ARG A 14 -6.47 3.10 18.51
N SER A 15 -6.82 2.00 17.85
CA SER A 15 -5.93 1.29 16.93
C SER A 15 -5.63 2.13 15.69
N MET A 16 -6.63 2.77 15.07
CA MET A 16 -6.42 3.65 13.91
C MET A 16 -5.47 4.81 14.21
N ILE A 17 -5.64 5.48 15.36
CA ILE A 17 -4.75 6.57 15.80
C ILE A 17 -3.32 6.07 16.00
N MET A 18 -3.15 4.94 16.70
CA MET A 18 -1.83 4.36 16.93
C MET A 18 -1.14 3.97 15.62
N THR A 19 -1.84 3.28 14.71
CA THR A 19 -1.28 2.91 13.40
C THR A 19 -0.88 4.12 12.58
N THR A 20 -1.68 5.20 12.62
CA THR A 20 -1.36 6.45 11.92
C THR A 20 -0.13 7.12 12.51
N LEU A 21 -0.03 7.17 13.84
CA LEU A 21 1.11 7.76 14.54
C LEU A 21 2.41 6.99 14.24
N PHE A 22 2.36 5.66 14.31
CA PHE A 22 3.51 4.82 13.96
C PHE A 22 3.88 4.96 12.49
N ASN A 23 2.91 4.92 11.57
CA ASN A 23 3.17 5.10 10.14
C ASN A 23 3.83 6.46 9.85
N GLY A 24 3.33 7.53 10.47
CA GLY A 24 3.92 8.87 10.37
C GLY A 24 5.34 8.93 10.94
N ALA A 25 5.58 8.34 12.12
CA ALA A 25 6.91 8.31 12.72
C ALA A 25 7.92 7.53 11.87
N PHE A 26 7.54 6.35 11.36
CA PHE A 26 8.36 5.58 10.43
C PHE A 26 8.62 6.34 9.13
N GLY A 27 7.62 7.04 8.60
CA GLY A 27 7.77 7.90 7.42
C GLY A 27 8.80 9.01 7.65
N CYS A 28 8.73 9.72 8.78
CA CYS A 28 9.71 10.74 9.14
C CYS A 28 11.13 10.17 9.24
N ILE A 29 11.30 9.02 9.91
CA ILE A 29 12.61 8.35 10.03
C ILE A 29 13.14 7.97 8.65
N MET A 30 12.31 7.36 7.80
CA MET A 30 12.69 6.96 6.45
C MET A 30 13.14 8.15 5.60
N ILE A 31 12.42 9.27 5.65
CA ILE A 31 12.79 10.49 4.90
C ILE A 31 14.12 11.05 5.40
N ILE A 32 14.33 11.12 6.72
CA ILE A 32 15.59 11.59 7.29
C ILE A 32 16.75 10.70 6.85
N THR A 33 16.63 9.38 7.00
CA THR A 33 17.66 8.43 6.55
C THR A 33 17.92 8.54 5.04
N TYR A 34 16.87 8.68 4.24
CA TYR A 34 17.00 8.85 2.78
C TYR A 34 17.76 10.12 2.40
N CYS A 35 17.48 11.24 3.07
CA CYS A 35 18.22 12.49 2.86
C CYS A 35 19.70 12.37 3.21
N PHE A 36 20.05 11.62 4.26
CA PHE A 36 21.46 11.37 4.63
C PHE A 36 22.16 10.40 3.67
N CYS A 37 21.44 9.42 3.12
CA CYS A 37 22.01 8.41 2.22
C CYS A 37 22.12 8.86 0.75
N ILE A 38 21.42 9.93 0.34
CA ILE A 38 21.40 10.36 -1.07
C ILE A 38 22.74 10.91 -1.55
N GLY A 39 23.49 11.61 -0.69
CA GLY A 39 24.82 12.17 -0.97
C GLY A 39 24.85 13.20 -2.11
N ASN A 40 24.70 12.77 -3.36
CA ASN A 40 24.77 13.60 -4.56
C ASN A 40 23.43 13.53 -5.32
N LEU A 41 22.59 14.56 -5.12
CA LEU A 41 21.26 14.64 -5.73
C LEU A 41 21.34 14.64 -7.27
N GLU A 42 22.37 15.30 -7.82
CA GLU A 42 22.55 15.55 -9.26
C GLU A 42 22.76 14.26 -10.06
N GLU A 43 23.39 13.23 -9.48
CA GLU A 43 23.51 11.91 -10.09
C GLU A 43 22.19 11.13 -10.09
N VAL A 44 21.31 11.35 -9.11
CA VAL A 44 20.00 10.66 -8.98
C VAL A 44 18.98 11.19 -9.99
N ILE A 45 18.98 12.50 -10.24
CA ILE A 45 18.05 13.15 -11.20
C ILE A 45 18.45 12.90 -12.66
N THR A 46 19.74 12.69 -12.92
CA THR A 46 20.28 12.52 -14.27
C THR A 46 20.44 11.05 -14.67
N SER A 47 20.18 10.11 -13.75
CA SER A 47 20.39 8.69 -13.99
C SER A 47 19.31 8.07 -14.88
N PRO A 48 19.68 7.25 -15.88
CA PRO A 48 18.79 6.66 -16.89
C PRO A 48 17.80 5.60 -16.37
N THR A 49 17.74 5.33 -15.07
CA THR A 49 16.88 4.28 -14.49
C THR A 49 15.46 4.73 -14.14
N CYS A 50 15.13 6.03 -14.28
CA CYS A 50 13.81 6.63 -14.00
C CYS A 50 13.23 6.33 -12.60
N GLN A 51 14.00 5.71 -11.70
CA GLN A 51 13.55 5.23 -10.40
C GLN A 51 14.59 5.59 -9.33
N PRO A 52 14.41 6.69 -8.58
CA PRO A 52 15.42 7.25 -7.68
C PRO A 52 15.83 6.28 -6.56
N PHE A 53 14.95 5.36 -6.16
CA PHE A 53 15.24 4.34 -5.14
C PHE A 53 16.38 3.40 -5.54
N MET A 54 16.50 3.05 -6.82
CA MET A 54 17.52 2.11 -7.29
C MET A 54 18.93 2.73 -7.23
N GLN A 55 19.04 4.04 -7.50
CA GLN A 55 20.27 4.81 -7.38
C GLN A 55 20.73 4.90 -5.92
N VAL A 56 19.81 5.11 -4.97
CA VAL A 56 20.13 5.23 -3.54
C VAL A 56 20.60 3.89 -2.95
N PHE A 57 19.99 2.77 -3.35
CA PHE A 57 20.49 1.44 -2.98
C PHE A 57 21.89 1.17 -3.54
N TYR A 58 22.18 1.63 -4.76
CA TYR A 58 23.51 1.52 -5.35
C TYR A 58 24.54 2.38 -4.63
N ASN A 59 24.22 3.66 -4.36
CA ASN A 59 25.09 4.59 -3.65
C ASN A 59 25.37 4.15 -2.21
N SER A 60 24.38 3.56 -1.53
CA SER A 60 24.57 3.08 -0.16
C SER A 60 25.32 1.75 -0.07
N THR A 61 25.28 0.91 -1.11
CA THR A 61 25.82 -0.47 -1.04
C THR A 61 27.14 -0.63 -1.81
N GLN A 62 27.46 0.31 -2.72
CA GLN A 62 28.62 0.26 -3.62
C GLN A 62 28.76 -1.05 -4.44
N SER A 63 27.68 -1.85 -4.53
CA SER A 63 27.65 -3.14 -5.22
C SER A 63 26.32 -3.34 -5.93
N VAL A 64 26.39 -3.62 -7.24
CA VAL A 64 25.23 -3.82 -8.12
C VAL A 64 24.40 -5.04 -7.68
N SER A 65 25.04 -6.14 -7.27
CA SER A 65 24.33 -7.39 -6.96
C SER A 65 23.42 -7.27 -5.75
N SER A 66 23.89 -6.60 -4.70
CA SER A 66 23.13 -6.38 -3.47
C SER A 66 21.99 -5.37 -3.68
N ALA A 67 22.22 -4.32 -4.48
CA ALA A 67 21.18 -3.35 -4.82
C ALA A 67 20.03 -4.01 -5.63
N THR A 68 20.36 -4.89 -6.59
CA THR A 68 19.35 -5.63 -7.36
C THR A 68 18.58 -6.63 -6.50
N ALA A 69 19.24 -7.31 -5.56
CA ALA A 69 18.58 -8.24 -4.63
C ALA A 69 17.60 -7.53 -3.68
N MET A 70 17.96 -6.35 -3.16
CA MET A 70 17.07 -5.53 -2.34
C MET A 70 15.86 -5.03 -3.14
N ALA A 71 16.10 -4.57 -4.38
CA ALA A 71 15.05 -4.10 -5.26
C ALA A 71 14.04 -5.20 -5.62
N SER A 72 14.50 -6.43 -5.92
CA SER A 72 13.60 -7.53 -6.28
C SER A 72 12.69 -7.93 -5.11
N ILE A 73 13.20 -7.95 -3.88
CA ILE A 73 12.40 -8.21 -2.68
C ILE A 73 11.31 -7.14 -2.51
N LEU A 74 11.65 -5.86 -2.70
CA LEU A 74 10.68 -4.76 -2.63
C LEU A 74 9.59 -4.88 -3.70
N VAL A 75 9.95 -5.22 -4.94
CA VAL A 75 8.98 -5.42 -6.03
C VAL A 75 7.99 -6.52 -5.68
N VAL A 76 8.47 -7.65 -5.14
CA VAL A 76 7.61 -8.75 -4.70
C VAL A 76 6.67 -8.30 -3.58
N MET A 77 7.17 -7.60 -2.56
CA MET A 77 6.32 -7.08 -1.47
C MET A 77 5.25 -6.11 -1.98
N ILE A 78 5.61 -5.21 -2.90
CA ILE A 78 4.67 -4.26 -3.49
C ILE A 78 3.60 -5.00 -4.30
N ALA A 79 3.95 -6.02 -5.06
CA ALA A 79 2.97 -6.82 -5.81
C ALA A 79 1.91 -7.44 -4.88
N PHE A 80 2.33 -8.08 -3.79
CA PHE A 80 1.40 -8.65 -2.79
C PHE A 80 0.55 -7.58 -2.09
N SER A 81 1.14 -6.41 -1.78
CA SER A 81 0.42 -5.29 -1.19
C SER A 81 -0.69 -4.77 -2.10
N ASN A 82 -0.41 -4.63 -3.41
CA ASN A 82 -1.40 -4.21 -4.40
C ASN A 82 -2.56 -5.21 -4.50
N LEU A 83 -2.28 -6.52 -4.50
CA LEU A 83 -3.33 -7.56 -4.51
C LEU A 83 -4.24 -7.43 -3.28
N THR A 84 -3.65 -7.21 -2.11
CA THR A 84 -4.40 -7.04 -0.86
C THR A 84 -5.24 -5.76 -0.88
N MET A 85 -4.71 -4.67 -1.43
CA MET A 85 -5.41 -3.40 -1.58
C MET A 85 -6.61 -3.55 -2.52
N VAL A 86 -6.42 -4.16 -3.70
CA VAL A 86 -7.51 -4.43 -4.65
C VAL A 86 -8.59 -5.30 -4.02
N SER A 87 -8.21 -6.37 -3.32
CA SER A 87 -9.16 -7.22 -2.60
C SER A 87 -9.93 -6.45 -1.52
N THR A 88 -9.28 -5.52 -0.81
CA THR A 88 -9.91 -4.72 0.24
C THR A 88 -10.87 -3.67 -0.34
N SER A 89 -10.44 -2.96 -1.38
CA SER A 89 -11.25 -1.96 -2.08
C SER A 89 -12.49 -2.58 -2.72
N SER A 90 -12.40 -3.79 -3.28
CA SER A 90 -13.56 -4.53 -3.79
C SER A 90 -14.60 -4.82 -2.70
N ARG A 91 -14.16 -5.28 -1.53
CA ARG A 91 -15.07 -5.51 -0.37
C ARG A 91 -15.71 -4.23 0.15
N GLN A 92 -14.93 -3.14 0.21
CA GLN A 92 -15.44 -1.82 0.61
C GLN A 92 -16.47 -1.30 -0.40
N LEU A 93 -16.19 -1.43 -1.69
CA LEU A 93 -17.11 -1.03 -2.76
C LEU A 93 -18.40 -1.83 -2.74
N PHE A 94 -18.34 -3.15 -2.50
CA PHE A 94 -19.52 -4.00 -2.35
C PHE A 94 -20.39 -3.57 -1.15
N ALA A 95 -19.78 -3.26 -0.01
CA ALA A 95 -20.51 -2.75 1.15
C ALA A 95 -21.19 -1.39 0.85
N PHE A 96 -20.52 -0.47 0.14
CA PHE A 96 -21.11 0.80 -0.27
C PHE A 96 -22.21 0.66 -1.33
N ALA A 97 -22.11 -0.34 -2.22
CA ALA A 97 -23.17 -0.66 -3.18
C ALA A 97 -24.43 -1.20 -2.48
N ARG A 98 -24.26 -2.02 -1.43
CA ARG A 98 -25.36 -2.52 -0.59
C ARG A 98 -26.08 -1.39 0.17
N ASP A 99 -25.35 -0.34 0.57
CA ASP A 99 -25.91 0.82 1.25
C ASP A 99 -26.51 1.86 0.27
N HIS A 100 -26.67 1.51 -1.01
CA HIS A 100 -27.17 2.37 -2.11
C HIS A 100 -26.44 3.72 -2.26
N ALA A 101 -25.22 3.84 -1.75
CA ALA A 101 -24.47 5.09 -1.68
C ALA A 101 -23.69 5.45 -2.97
N VAL A 102 -23.84 4.67 -4.04
CA VAL A 102 -23.15 4.86 -5.33
C VAL A 102 -24.14 5.05 -6.50
N PRO A 103 -23.90 6.01 -7.41
CA PRO A 103 -24.67 6.11 -8.64
C PRO A 103 -24.39 4.85 -9.49
N PHE A 104 -25.43 4.11 -9.89
CA PHE A 104 -25.43 2.74 -10.44
C PHE A 104 -25.40 1.56 -9.43
N SER A 105 -25.92 1.73 -8.21
CA SER A 105 -26.00 0.62 -7.21
C SER A 105 -26.71 -0.64 -7.71
N ALA A 106 -27.72 -0.52 -8.59
CA ALA A 106 -28.43 -1.68 -9.16
C ALA A 106 -27.54 -2.58 -10.04
N TRP A 107 -26.47 -2.05 -10.66
CA TRP A 107 -25.57 -2.85 -11.52
C TRP A 107 -24.49 -3.60 -10.72
N PHE A 108 -24.06 -3.04 -9.58
CA PHE A 108 -23.04 -3.65 -8.71
C PHE A 108 -23.63 -4.50 -7.58
N SER A 109 -24.94 -4.38 -7.31
CA SER A 109 -25.62 -5.08 -6.22
C SER A 109 -26.20 -6.45 -6.63
N ASP A 110 -26.19 -6.81 -7.91
CA ASP A 110 -26.74 -8.08 -8.38
C ASP A 110 -25.63 -9.15 -8.36
N ILE A 111 -25.60 -9.93 -7.29
CA ILE A 111 -24.69 -11.07 -7.13
C ILE A 111 -25.50 -12.36 -7.26
N PRO A 112 -25.26 -13.20 -8.29
CA PRO A 112 -25.83 -14.53 -8.31
C PRO A 112 -25.27 -15.37 -7.16
N ALA A 113 -26.16 -16.10 -6.48
CA ALA A 113 -25.88 -16.91 -5.30
C ALA A 113 -24.79 -17.96 -5.58
N GLY A 114 -23.54 -17.62 -5.29
CA GLY A 114 -22.40 -18.53 -5.45
C GLY A 114 -21.01 -17.89 -5.50
N TRP A 115 -20.88 -16.57 -5.72
CA TRP A 115 -19.57 -15.90 -5.85
C TRP A 115 -19.46 -14.65 -4.96
N ASP A 116 -18.38 -14.55 -4.18
CA ASP A 116 -18.05 -13.44 -3.25
C ASP A 116 -17.52 -12.17 -3.96
N ALA A 117 -17.65 -12.08 -5.30
CA ALA A 117 -17.19 -10.92 -6.06
C ALA A 117 -18.10 -10.66 -7.30
N PRO A 118 -18.54 -9.41 -7.52
CA PRO A 118 -19.26 -9.04 -8.74
C PRO A 118 -18.28 -9.04 -9.92
N MET A 119 -18.42 -10.03 -10.81
CA MET A 119 -17.63 -10.14 -12.04
C MET A 119 -18.45 -9.58 -13.21
N PRO A 120 -17.97 -8.58 -13.97
CA PRO A 120 -18.61 -8.18 -15.20
C PRO A 120 -18.36 -9.24 -16.28
N PHE A 121 -19.44 -9.85 -16.78
CA PHE A 121 -19.50 -10.37 -18.15
C PHE A 121 -20.53 -9.55 -18.92
#